data_AF-A0AAD8TQE0-F1
#
_entry.id   AF-A0AAD8TQE0-F1
#
_cell.length_a   1.000
_cell.length_b   1.000
_cell.length_c   1.000
_cell.angle_alpha   90.00
_cell.angle_beta   90.00
_cell.angle_gamma   90.00
#
_symmetry.space_group_name_H-M   'P 1'
#
loop_
_entity.id
_entity.type
_entity.pdbx_description
1 polymer ?
#
loop_
_entity_poly.entity_id
_entity_poly.type
_entity_poly.pdbx_seq_one_letter_code
_entity_poly.pdbx_strand_id
1 'polypeptide(L)'
;MGKAKAPQQKLLETLDEQFAKVQKEMHLPAGDFPSVDEYRDTLSAYNFDRFERLQPKMVQGVDDMIAYDIPDLLKQFRNPYQ
;
A
#
# COMPACT_ATOMS: atom_id res chain seq x y z
N MET A 1 -19.07 11.45 -22.38
CA MET A 1 -18.58 10.12 -21.94
C MET A 1 -17.22 9.86 -22.59
N GLY A 2 -16.18 9.40 -21.87
CA GLY A 2 -15.13 8.60 -22.53
C GLY A 2 -13.65 8.83 -22.25
N LYS A 3 -13.20 9.72 -21.34
CA LYS A 3 -11.75 9.96 -21.15
C LYS A 3 -11.07 9.21 -19.99
N ALA A 4 -11.82 8.70 -19.01
CA ALA A 4 -11.24 8.04 -17.82
C ALA A 4 -11.03 6.52 -17.98
N LYS A 5 -11.77 5.85 -18.87
CA LYS A 5 -11.71 4.37 -18.99
C LYS A 5 -10.38 3.86 -19.55
N ALA A 6 -9.80 4.57 -20.53
CA ALA A 6 -8.55 4.17 -21.16
C ALA A 6 -7.32 4.23 -20.22
N PRO A 7 -7.10 5.30 -19.42
CA PRO A 7 -6.00 5.32 -18.47
C PRO A 7 -6.20 4.35 -17.30
N GLN A 8 -7.44 4.13 -16.83
CA GLN A 8 -7.72 3.14 -15.78
C GLN A 8 -7.41 1.71 -16.24
N GLN A 9 -7.87 1.32 -17.43
CA GLN A 9 -7.58 0.00 -18.00
C GLN A 9 -6.08 -0.23 -18.19
N LYS A 10 -5.36 0.78 -18.71
CA LYS A 10 -3.91 0.69 -18.87
C LYS A 10 -3.19 0.53 -17.53
N LEU A 11 -3.66 1.19 -16.46
CA LEU A 11 -3.07 1.03 -15.13
C LEU A 11 -3.32 -0.35 -14.52
N LEU A 12 -4.48 -0.95 -14.81
CA LEU A 12 -4.81 -2.32 -14.42
C LEU A 12 -3.97 -3.34 -15.18
N GLU A 13 -3.71 -3.10 -16.46
CA GLU A 13 -2.85 -3.95 -17.29
C GLU A 13 -1.40 -3.94 -16.79
N THR A 14 -0.87 -2.79 -16.39
CA THR A 14 0.51 -2.62 -15.88
C THR A 14 0.63 -2.63 -14.35
N LEU A 15 -0.36 -3.22 -13.65
CA LEU A 15 -0.44 -3.22 -12.18
C LEU A 15 0.75 -3.94 -11.53
N ASP A 16 1.24 -5.01 -12.15
CA ASP A 16 2.44 -5.74 -11.77
C ASP A 16 3.69 -4.85 -11.79
N GLU A 17 3.87 -4.05 -12.84
CA GLU A 17 4.96 -3.08 -12.94
C GLU A 17 4.82 -1.99 -11.87
N GLN A 18 3.60 -1.54 -11.58
CA GLN A 18 3.36 -0.56 -10.51
C GLN A 18 3.72 -1.14 -9.14
N PHE A 19 3.39 -2.40 -8.86
CA PHE A 19 3.75 -3.06 -7.61
C PHE A 19 5.27 -3.16 -7.47
N ALA A 20 5.96 -3.60 -8.52
CA ALA A 20 7.42 -3.68 -8.52
C ALA A 20 8.09 -2.30 -8.31
N LYS A 21 7.48 -1.24 -8.84
CA LYS A 21 7.94 0.13 -8.64
C LYS A 21 7.74 0.58 -7.18
N VAL A 22 6.55 0.37 -6.62
CA VAL A 22 6.24 0.73 -5.22
C VAL A 22 7.12 -0.06 -4.25
N GLN A 23 7.37 -1.35 -4.51
CA GLN A 23 8.30 -2.18 -3.74
C GLN A 23 9.68 -1.54 -3.64
N LYS A 24 10.22 -1.05 -4.77
CA LYS A 24 11.54 -0.42 -4.82
C LYS A 24 11.56 0.97 -4.20
N GLU A 25 10.56 1.79 -4.47
CA GLU A 25 10.51 3.19 -3.99
C GLU A 25 10.23 3.28 -2.48
N MET A 26 9.39 2.38 -1.97
CA MET A 26 8.98 2.36 -0.56
C MET A 26 9.72 1.30 0.27
N HIS A 27 10.67 0.58 -0.34
CA HIS A 27 11.43 -0.50 0.31
C HIS A 27 10.57 -1.56 1.00
N LEU A 28 9.41 -1.86 0.42
CA LEU A 28 8.43 -2.79 1.00
C LEU A 28 8.75 -4.24 0.62
N PRO A 29 8.63 -5.19 1.57
CA PRO A 29 8.73 -6.62 1.28
C PRO A 29 7.69 -7.07 0.26
N ALA A 30 8.07 -7.98 -0.64
CA ALA A 30 7.13 -8.52 -1.63
C ALA A 30 5.96 -9.29 -1.00
N GLY A 31 6.14 -9.82 0.21
CA GLY A 31 5.11 -10.54 0.95
C GLY A 31 3.96 -9.67 1.49
N ASP A 32 4.15 -8.34 1.53
CA ASP A 32 3.11 -7.41 1.99
C ASP A 32 2.14 -7.02 0.86
N PHE A 33 2.41 -7.43 -0.38
CA PHE A 33 1.58 -7.11 -1.53
C PHE A 33 0.50 -8.17 -1.75
N PRO A 34 -0.75 -7.77 -2.05
CA PRO A 34 -1.81 -8.70 -2.40
C PRO A 34 -1.56 -9.36 -3.77
N SER A 35 -2.34 -10.39 -4.09
CA SER A 35 -2.33 -11.00 -5.42
C SER A 35 -2.69 -9.97 -6.49
N VAL A 36 -1.85 -9.84 -7.53
CA VAL A 36 -2.04 -8.88 -8.62
C VAL A 36 -3.39 -9.09 -9.31
N ASP A 37 -3.79 -10.34 -9.54
CA ASP A 37 -5.03 -10.66 -10.24
C ASP A 37 -6.27 -10.32 -9.38
N GLU A 38 -6.25 -10.67 -8.09
CA GLU A 38 -7.35 -10.32 -7.16
C GLU A 38 -7.47 -8.81 -6.97
N TYR A 39 -6.32 -8.12 -6.89
CA TYR A 39 -6.29 -6.68 -6.72
C TYR A 39 -6.75 -5.96 -8.00
N ARG A 40 -6.40 -6.49 -9.19
CA ARG A 40 -6.88 -5.99 -10.49
C ARG A 40 -8.40 -6.07 -10.59
N ASP A 41 -8.97 -7.22 -10.24
CA ASP A 41 -10.43 -7.41 -10.27
C ASP A 41 -11.13 -6.47 -9.29
N THR A 42 -10.58 -6.33 -8.09
CA THR A 42 -11.09 -5.41 -7.07
C THR A 42 -11.07 -3.97 -7.60
N LEU A 43 -9.92 -3.50 -8.09
CA LEU A 43 -9.75 -2.14 -8.62
C LEU A 43 -10.64 -1.87 -9.83
N SER A 44 -10.93 -2.87 -10.66
CA SER A 44 -11.80 -2.71 -11.84
C SER A 44 -13.21 -2.19 -11.50
N ALA A 45 -13.69 -2.45 -10.27
CA ALA A 45 -14.98 -2.01 -9.77
C ALA A 45 -14.96 -0.57 -9.18
N TYR A 46 -13.79 0.03 -8.97
CA TYR A 46 -13.65 1.36 -8.39
C TYR A 46 -13.44 2.45 -9.44
N ASN A 47 -13.83 3.68 -9.09
CA ASN A 47 -13.50 4.86 -9.88
C ASN A 47 -12.28 5.56 -9.29
N PHE A 48 -11.17 5.57 -10.04
CA PHE A 48 -9.91 6.13 -9.60
C PHE A 48 -9.94 7.66 -9.46
N ASP A 49 -10.90 8.34 -10.11
CA ASP A 49 -11.10 9.79 -9.95
C ASP A 49 -11.53 10.15 -8.52
N ARG A 50 -12.01 9.17 -7.75
CA ARG A 50 -12.39 9.33 -6.33
C ARG A 50 -11.26 8.98 -5.37
N PHE A 51 -10.12 8.51 -5.86
CA PHE A 51 -9.00 8.21 -4.98
C PHE A 51 -8.40 9.50 -4.43
N GLU A 52 -8.17 9.50 -3.13
CA GLU A 52 -7.46 10.60 -2.50
C GLU A 52 -6.00 10.60 -2.94
N ARG A 53 -5.40 11.80 -2.99
CA ARG A 53 -3.97 11.90 -3.24
C ARG A 53 -3.21 11.33 -2.07
N LEU A 54 -2.10 10.66 -2.36
CA LEU A 54 -1.19 10.17 -1.34
C LEU A 54 -0.76 11.33 -0.43
N GLN A 55 -0.92 11.14 0.87
CA GLN A 55 -0.53 12.11 1.89
C GLN A 55 0.77 11.62 2.56
N PRO A 56 1.94 12.20 2.24
CA PRO A 56 3.23 11.69 2.76
C PRO A 56 3.30 11.68 4.29
N LYS A 57 2.65 12.65 4.94
CA LYS A 57 2.58 12.74 6.41
C LYS A 57 1.85 11.56 7.04
N MET A 58 0.82 11.03 6.38
CA MET A 58 0.09 9.87 6.90
C MET A 58 0.94 8.61 6.80
N VAL A 59 1.68 8.44 5.70
CA VAL A 59 2.63 7.33 5.52
C VAL A 59 3.73 7.39 6.57
N GLN A 60 4.34 8.57 6.74
CA GLN A 60 5.39 8.78 7.74
C GLN A 60 4.91 8.44 9.16
N GLY A 61 3.67 8.80 9.52
CA GLY A 61 3.12 8.44 10.82
C GLY A 61 3.00 6.93 11.04
N VAL A 62 2.73 6.16 9.98
CA VAL A 62 2.73 4.70 10.03
C VAL A 62 4.16 4.16 10.14
N ASP A 63 5.11 4.72 9.39
CA ASP A 63 6.52 4.32 9.46
C ASP A 63 7.11 4.58 10.86
N ASP A 64 6.82 5.73 11.46
CA ASP A 64 7.24 6.09 12.81
C ASP A 64 6.63 5.15 13.86
N MET A 65 5.35 4.79 13.70
CA MET A 65 4.69 3.82 14.57
C MET A 65 5.37 2.44 14.51
N ILE A 66 5.73 1.97 13.31
CA ILE A 66 6.44 0.69 13.13
C ILE A 66 7.85 0.75 13.71
N ALA A 67 8.56 1.86 13.49
CA ALA A 67 9.95 2.01 13.90
C ALA A 67 10.16 2.26 15.40
N TYR A 68 9.24 2.98 16.05
CA TYR A 68 9.42 3.46 17.43
C TYR A 68 8.32 3.00 18.38
N ASP A 69 7.05 3.26 18.03
CA ASP A 69 5.93 3.03 18.96
C ASP A 69 5.71 1.55 19.26
N ILE A 70 5.78 0.67 18.25
CA ILE A 70 5.63 -0.78 18.44
C ILE A 70 6.77 -1.34 19.30
N PRO A 71 8.06 -1.10 19.00
CA PRO A 71 9.15 -1.54 19.87
C PRO A 71 9.06 -1.01 21.29
N ASP A 72 8.67 0.25 21.47
CA ASP A 72 8.53 0.84 22.80
C ASP A 72 7.35 0.25 23.58
N LEU A 73 6.24 -0.04 22.90
CA LEU A 73 5.14 -0.80 23.47
C LEU A 73 5.57 -2.22 23.89
N LEU A 74 6.33 -2.93 23.04
CA LEU A 74 6.84 -4.27 23.36
C LEU A 74 7.78 -4.26 24.58
N LYS A 75 8.58 -3.20 24.78
CA LYS A 75 9.40 -3.05 26.00
C LYS A 75 8.56 -2.86 27.26
N GLN A 76 7.39 -2.22 27.14
CA GLN A 76 6.45 -2.03 28.25
C GLN A 76 5.72 -3.33 28.60
N PHE A 77 5.48 -4.20 27.61
CA PHE A 77 5.04 -5.58 27.84
C PHE A 77 6.21 -6.40 28.42
N ARG A 78 6.46 -6.27 29.73
CA ARG A 78 7.31 -7.21 30.46
C ARG A 78 6.84 -8.64 30.18
N ASN A 79 7.76 -9.49 29.75
CA ASN A 79 7.54 -10.91 29.57
C ASN A 79 6.97 -11.49 30.89
N PRO A 80 5.73 -12.02 30.93
CA PRO A 80 5.16 -12.62 32.13
C PRO A 80 5.85 -13.93 32.55
N TYR A 81 6.85 -14.38 31.77
CA TYR A 81 7.69 -15.54 32.06
C TYR A 81 9.12 -15.16 32.51
N GLN A 82 9.35 -13.92 32.95
CA GLN A 82 10.49 -13.55 33.81
C GLN A 82 10.04 -13.33 35.25
#